data_AF-M5TE86-F1
#
_entry.id   AF-M5TE86-F1
#
_cell.length_a   1.000
_cell.length_b   1.000
_cell.length_c   1.000
_cell.angle_alpha   90.00
_cell.angle_beta   90.00
_cell.angle_gamma   90.00
#
_symmetry.space_group_name_H-M   'P 1'
#
loop_
_entity.id
_entity.type
_entity.pdbx_description
1 polymer ?
#
loop_
_entity_poly.entity_id
_entity_poly.type
_entity_poly.pdbx_seq_one_letter_code
_entity_poly.pdbx_strand_id
1 'polypeptide(L)'
;MSATGASNWGLAALLSMIAITKSTDAGAYFTGKSIGRRKLIPRLSPGKTWEGSIGGVVVATLVAAACIAFLFPAISGPDSAPPLGLALVLGPLLAICGMVGDLAESLVKRACGAKDSGNLLPGLGGVWDVTDSLIFASLPAFLCFAAVA
;
A
#
# COMPACT_ATOMS: atom_id res chain seq x y z
N MET A 1 -15.16 -30.08 -21.08
CA MET A 1 -15.32 -29.14 -19.95
C MET A 1 -14.10 -29.27 -19.05
N SER A 2 -13.05 -28.47 -19.28
CA SER A 2 -11.84 -28.41 -18.42
C SER A 2 -11.69 -26.97 -17.94
N ALA A 3 -12.19 -26.71 -16.74
CA ALA A 3 -12.20 -25.40 -16.10
C ALA A 3 -10.85 -25.08 -15.40
N THR A 4 -9.75 -25.00 -16.15
CA THR A 4 -8.40 -24.70 -15.62
C THR A 4 -7.63 -23.71 -16.50
N GLY A 5 -8.32 -22.68 -17.01
CA GLY A 5 -7.73 -21.63 -17.86
C GLY A 5 -7.94 -20.21 -17.35
N ALA A 6 -8.26 -20.03 -16.07
CA ALA A 6 -8.26 -18.70 -15.47
C ALA A 6 -6.81 -18.37 -15.08
N SER A 7 -6.17 -17.50 -15.86
CA SER A 7 -4.91 -16.87 -15.47
C SER A 7 -5.09 -16.27 -14.06
N ASN A 8 -4.34 -16.74 -13.06
CA ASN A 8 -4.42 -16.26 -11.67
C ASN A 8 -3.83 -14.84 -11.50
N TRP A 9 -3.70 -14.12 -12.60
CA TRP A 9 -3.05 -12.82 -12.71
C TRP A 9 -3.76 -11.75 -11.87
N GLY A 10 -5.10 -11.78 -11.85
CA GLY A 10 -5.89 -10.91 -10.98
C GLY A 10 -5.62 -11.16 -9.49
N LEU A 11 -5.44 -12.42 -9.09
CA LEU A 11 -5.07 -12.76 -7.71
C LEU A 11 -3.66 -12.26 -7.38
N ALA A 12 -2.70 -12.45 -8.28
CA ALA A 12 -1.33 -11.94 -8.12
C ALA A 12 -1.30 -10.42 -7.98
N ALA A 13 -2.07 -9.71 -8.81
CA ALA A 13 -2.21 -8.25 -8.76
C ALA A 13 -2.83 -7.77 -7.43
N LEU A 14 -3.90 -8.41 -6.97
CA LEU A 14 -4.55 -8.08 -5.70
C LEU A 14 -3.61 -8.30 -4.50
N LEU A 15 -2.93 -9.44 -4.44
CA LEU A 15 -1.98 -9.74 -3.37
C LEU A 15 -0.79 -8.77 -3.39
N SER A 16 -0.30 -8.42 -4.59
CA SER A 16 0.76 -7.43 -4.75
C SER A 16 0.35 -6.07 -4.23
N MET A 17 -0.86 -5.60 -4.57
CA MET A 17 -1.40 -4.31 -4.07
C MET A 17 -1.44 -4.29 -2.54
N ILE A 18 -1.96 -5.34 -1.91
CA ILE A 18 -2.04 -5.43 -0.44
C ILE A 18 -0.64 -5.42 0.18
N ALA A 19 0.28 -6.23 -0.36
CA ALA A 19 1.65 -6.32 0.12
C ALA A 19 2.38 -4.98 0.02
N ILE A 20 2.30 -4.30 -1.13
CA ILE A 20 2.93 -3.00 -1.37
C ILE A 20 2.37 -1.95 -0.40
N THR A 21 1.05 -1.84 -0.31
CA THR A 21 0.40 -0.82 0.54
C THR A 21 0.75 -1.04 2.02
N LYS A 22 0.61 -2.26 2.54
CA LYS A 22 0.91 -2.55 3.96
C LYS A 22 2.40 -2.48 4.28
N SER A 23 3.27 -2.83 3.33
CA SER A 23 4.71 -2.63 3.50
C SER A 23 5.10 -1.16 3.52
N THR A 24 4.32 -0.28 2.88
CA THR A 24 4.52 1.18 2.95
C THR A 24 4.34 1.67 4.38
N ASP A 25 3.24 1.26 5.05
CA ASP A 25 2.95 1.65 6.42
C ASP A 25 4.05 1.16 7.38
N ALA A 26 4.46 -0.09 7.24
CA ALA A 26 5.56 -0.68 8.01
C ALA A 26 6.89 0.05 7.75
N GLY A 27 7.23 0.26 6.47
CA GLY A 27 8.44 0.96 6.06
C GLY A 27 8.49 2.37 6.60
N ALA A 28 7.37 3.10 6.51
CA ALA A 28 7.26 4.46 7.02
C ALA A 28 7.34 4.52 8.55
N TYR A 29 6.77 3.53 9.24
CA TYR A 29 6.88 3.44 10.69
C TYR A 29 8.33 3.17 11.15
N PHE A 30 9.01 2.18 10.57
CA PHE A 30 10.37 1.82 10.99
C PHE A 30 11.39 2.90 10.62
N THR A 31 11.30 3.48 9.43
CA THR A 31 12.18 4.58 9.01
C THR A 31 11.85 5.86 9.77
N GLY A 32 10.57 6.18 9.95
CA GLY A 32 10.14 7.33 10.74
C GLY A 32 10.57 7.24 12.21
N LYS A 33 10.57 6.04 12.81
CA LYS A 33 11.01 5.84 14.19
C LYS A 33 12.53 5.89 14.36
N SER A 34 13.29 5.42 13.37
CA SER A 34 14.76 5.32 13.44
C SER A 34 15.46 6.62 13.05
N ILE A 35 14.97 7.31 12.01
CA ILE A 35 15.64 8.47 11.43
C ILE A 35 14.73 9.70 11.28
N GLY A 36 13.46 9.61 11.66
CA GLY A 36 12.49 10.69 11.54
C GLY A 36 12.85 11.91 12.38
N ARG A 37 12.95 13.07 11.74
CA ARG A 37 13.26 14.36 12.39
C ARG A 37 12.23 15.41 12.05
N ARG A 38 11.80 15.48 10.79
CA ARG A 38 10.85 16.49 10.31
C ARG A 38 9.45 15.91 10.26
N LYS A 39 8.56 16.43 11.11
CA LYS A 39 7.14 16.06 11.10
C LYS A 39 6.49 16.45 9.77
N LEU A 40 5.65 15.57 9.24
CA LEU A 40 4.93 15.76 7.98
C LEU A 40 3.77 16.74 8.21
N ILE A 41 2.78 16.35 9.02
CA ILE A 41 1.62 17.19 9.35
C ILE A 41 1.31 17.09 10.86
N PRO A 42 1.95 17.92 11.70
CA PRO A 42 1.81 17.85 13.16
C PRO A 42 0.37 18.00 13.67
N ARG A 43 -0.46 18.76 12.95
CA ARG A 43 -1.85 19.06 13.35
C ARG A 43 -2.79 17.86 13.19
N LEU A 44 -2.53 16.99 12.21
CA LEU A 44 -3.38 15.81 11.92
C LEU A 44 -2.80 14.55 12.55
N SER A 45 -1.50 14.32 12.28
CA SER A 45 -0.79 13.13 12.71
C SER A 45 0.61 13.51 13.23
N PRO A 46 0.76 13.66 14.56
CA PRO A 46 2.03 14.09 15.16
C PRO A 46 3.16 13.06 15.02
N GLY A 47 2.84 11.81 14.67
CA GLY A 47 3.79 10.71 14.49
C GLY A 47 4.34 10.55 13.06
N LYS A 48 3.73 11.16 12.05
CA LYS A 48 4.21 11.06 10.66
C LYS A 48 5.39 12.00 10.42
N THR A 49 6.43 11.50 9.77
CA THR A 49 7.65 12.23 9.42
C THR A 49 7.94 12.15 7.93
N TRP A 50 8.60 13.17 7.38
CA TRP A 50 9.02 13.18 5.98
C TRP A 50 10.00 12.06 5.67
N GLU A 51 10.95 11.80 6.57
CA GLU A 51 11.92 10.72 6.41
C GLU A 51 11.22 9.35 6.44
N GLY A 52 10.19 9.20 7.30
CA GLY A 52 9.30 8.04 7.30
C GLY A 52 8.59 7.86 5.96
N SER A 53 7.96 8.90 5.42
CA SER A 53 7.29 8.82 4.12
C SER A 53 8.24 8.39 3.00
N ILE A 54 9.45 8.95 2.93
CA ILE A 54 10.45 8.57 1.93
C ILE A 54 10.85 7.10 2.12
N GLY A 55 11.09 6.66 3.35
CA GLY A 55 11.40 5.27 3.66
C GLY A 55 10.26 4.31 3.28
N GLY A 56 9.01 4.70 3.51
CA GLY A 56 7.83 3.97 3.07
C GLY A 56 7.80 3.78 1.54
N VAL A 57 8.07 4.84 0.77
CA VAL A 57 8.13 4.77 -0.71
C VAL A 57 9.24 3.83 -1.19
N VAL A 58 10.42 3.89 -0.57
CA VAL A 58 11.54 3.00 -0.92
C VAL A 58 11.17 1.54 -0.65
N VAL A 59 10.62 1.24 0.53
CA VAL A 59 10.18 -0.11 0.90
C VAL A 59 9.08 -0.60 -0.05
N ALA A 60 8.09 0.23 -0.35
CA ALA A 60 7.01 -0.09 -1.29
C ALA A 60 7.54 -0.45 -2.68
N THR A 61 8.55 0.28 -3.16
CA THR A 61 9.20 0.03 -4.46
C THR A 61 9.95 -1.30 -4.47
N LEU A 62 10.67 -1.61 -3.39
CA LEU A 62 11.37 -2.89 -3.24
C LEU A 62 10.39 -4.07 -3.17
N VAL A 63 9.29 -3.91 -2.42
CA VAL A 63 8.24 -4.93 -2.33
C VAL A 63 7.51 -5.09 -3.67
N ALA A 64 7.26 -4.01 -4.41
CA ALA A 64 6.69 -4.09 -5.76
C ALA A 64 7.60 -4.89 -6.69
N ALA A 65 8.91 -4.63 -6.67
CA ALA A 65 9.88 -5.40 -7.45
C ALA A 65 9.90 -6.88 -7.05
N ALA A 66 9.86 -7.17 -5.74
CA ALA A 66 9.81 -8.54 -5.24
C ALA A 66 8.51 -9.27 -5.63
N CYS A 67 7.36 -8.59 -5.58
CA CYS A 67 6.09 -9.15 -6.03
C CYS A 67 6.15 -9.50 -7.52
N ILE A 68 6.66 -8.60 -8.36
CA ILE A 68 6.78 -8.85 -9.81
C ILE A 68 7.76 -10.00 -10.09
N ALA A 69 8.92 -10.03 -9.42
CA ALA A 69 9.96 -11.02 -9.67
C ALA A 69 9.65 -12.42 -9.12
N PHE A 70 8.91 -12.52 -8.01
CA PHE A 70 8.72 -13.78 -7.29
C PHE A 70 7.25 -14.18 -7.15
N LEU A 71 6.37 -13.25 -6.79
CA LEU A 71 4.96 -13.55 -6.50
C LEU A 71 4.17 -13.84 -7.79
N PHE A 72 4.38 -13.03 -8.85
CA PHE A 72 3.72 -13.23 -10.13
C PHE A 72 4.07 -14.59 -10.77
N PRO A 73 5.36 -14.96 -10.92
CA PRO A 73 5.76 -16.28 -11.41
C PRO A 73 5.20 -17.44 -10.58
N ALA A 74 5.17 -17.29 -9.25
CA ALA A 74 4.70 -18.34 -8.33
C ALA A 74 3.19 -18.62 -8.43
N ILE A 75 2.39 -17.59 -8.74
CA ILE A 75 0.92 -17.69 -8.73
C ILE A 75 0.36 -17.91 -10.13
N SER A 76 0.91 -17.21 -11.12
CA SER A 76 0.35 -17.10 -12.46
C SER A 76 1.18 -17.83 -13.53
N GLY A 77 2.36 -18.34 -13.17
CA GLY A 77 3.28 -19.05 -14.04
C GLY A 77 4.46 -18.18 -14.52
N PRO A 78 5.59 -18.79 -14.91
CA PRO A 78 6.86 -18.09 -15.16
C PRO A 78 6.80 -17.01 -16.25
N ASP A 79 5.95 -17.19 -17.27
CA ASP A 79 5.86 -16.27 -18.42
C ASP A 79 4.82 -15.14 -18.23
N SER A 80 4.16 -15.09 -17.08
CA SER A 80 3.05 -14.17 -16.81
C SER A 80 3.45 -12.91 -16.03
N ALA A 81 4.74 -12.75 -15.74
CA ALA A 81 5.23 -11.64 -14.93
C ALA A 81 5.21 -10.31 -15.70
N PRO A 82 4.65 -9.23 -15.13
CA PRO A 82 4.74 -7.90 -15.73
C PRO A 82 6.20 -7.40 -15.79
N PRO A 83 6.49 -6.38 -16.61
CA PRO A 83 7.84 -5.84 -16.72
C PRO A 83 8.34 -5.32 -15.38
N LEU A 84 9.57 -5.68 -14.98
CA LEU A 84 10.15 -5.28 -13.70
C LEU A 84 10.22 -3.75 -13.52
N GLY A 85 10.35 -3.00 -14.62
CA GLY A 85 10.32 -1.54 -14.62
C GLY A 85 9.01 -0.94 -14.10
N LEU A 86 7.90 -1.70 -14.14
CA LEU A 86 6.62 -1.28 -13.55
C LEU A 86 6.75 -1.02 -12.05
N ALA A 87 7.66 -1.71 -11.33
CA ALA A 87 7.87 -1.50 -9.90
C ALA A 87 8.25 -0.05 -9.55
N LEU A 88 8.99 0.64 -10.44
CA LEU A 88 9.41 2.03 -10.26
C LEU A 88 8.26 3.03 -10.33
N VAL A 89 7.14 2.64 -10.95
CA VAL A 89 5.92 3.44 -11.00
C VAL A 89 4.94 2.98 -9.93
N LEU A 90 4.72 1.66 -9.84
CA LEU A 90 3.75 1.05 -8.96
C LEU A 90 4.05 1.31 -7.48
N GLY A 91 5.29 1.11 -7.04
CA GLY A 91 5.68 1.31 -5.65
C GLY A 91 5.42 2.73 -5.15
N PRO A 92 6.00 3.77 -5.79
CA PRO A 92 5.77 5.15 -5.39
C PRO A 92 4.31 5.58 -5.49
N LEU A 93 3.60 5.17 -6.56
CA LEU A 93 2.20 5.53 -6.75
C LEU A 93 1.32 4.98 -5.63
N LEU A 94 1.42 3.68 -5.33
CA LEU A 94 0.61 3.06 -4.27
C LEU A 94 1.00 3.58 -2.89
N ALA A 95 2.29 3.84 -2.64
CA ALA A 95 2.74 4.42 -1.39
C ALA A 95 2.14 5.82 -1.16
N ILE A 96 2.17 6.69 -2.18
CA ILE A 96 1.63 8.04 -2.08
C ILE A 96 0.10 7.98 -1.90
N CYS A 97 -0.60 7.19 -2.71
CA CYS A 97 -2.06 7.04 -2.60
C CYS A 97 -2.47 6.49 -1.22
N GLY A 98 -1.76 5.48 -0.71
CA GLY A 98 -1.99 4.92 0.62
C GLY A 98 -1.78 5.96 1.74
N MET A 99 -0.69 6.73 1.68
CA MET A 99 -0.43 7.80 2.64
C MET A 99 -1.49 8.91 2.59
N VAL A 100 -1.97 9.26 1.39
CA VAL A 100 -3.06 10.23 1.22
C VAL A 100 -4.36 9.69 1.82
N GLY A 101 -4.66 8.40 1.64
CA GLY A 101 -5.81 7.73 2.26
C GLY A 101 -5.79 7.85 3.78
N ASP A 102 -4.68 7.49 4.42
CA ASP A 102 -4.49 7.57 5.88
C ASP A 102 -4.56 9.04 6.39
N LEU A 103 -4.07 10.00 5.60
CA LEU A 103 -4.25 11.42 5.93
C LEU A 103 -5.71 11.91 5.79
N ALA A 104 -6.42 11.46 4.76
CA ALA A 104 -7.84 11.78 4.56
C ALA A 104 -8.69 11.18 5.68
N GLU A 105 -8.37 9.97 6.11
CA GLU A 105 -9.00 9.30 7.24
C GLU A 105 -8.74 10.05 8.55
N SER A 106 -7.48 10.41 8.79
CA SER A 106 -7.09 11.27 9.91
C SER A 106 -7.85 12.60 9.92
N LEU A 107 -8.06 13.23 8.76
CA LEU A 107 -8.84 14.47 8.62
C LEU A 107 -10.30 14.28 9.05
N VAL A 108 -10.96 13.23 8.54
CA VAL A 108 -12.36 12.93 8.87
C VAL A 108 -12.52 12.67 10.38
N LYS A 109 -11.61 11.90 10.98
CA LYS A 109 -11.64 11.63 12.44
C LYS A 109 -11.59 12.94 13.24
N ARG A 110 -10.69 13.86 12.89
CA ARG A 110 -10.58 15.17 13.56
C ARG A 110 -11.80 16.06 13.34
N ALA A 111 -12.40 16.06 12.15
CA ALA A 111 -13.62 16.81 11.88
C ALA A 111 -14.79 16.33 12.75
N CYS A 112 -14.86 15.04 13.05
CA CYS A 112 -15.88 14.45 13.92
C CYS A 112 -15.56 14.56 15.42
N GLY A 113 -14.46 15.22 15.81
CA GLY A 113 -14.02 15.28 17.21
C GLY A 113 -13.57 13.93 17.79
N ALA A 114 -13.40 12.92 16.93
CA ALA A 114 -12.98 11.57 17.30
C ALA A 114 -11.48 11.37 17.02
N LYS A 115 -10.88 10.37 17.68
CA LYS A 115 -9.49 9.97 17.42
C LYS A 115 -9.40 8.66 16.66
N ASP A 116 -10.27 7.72 16.97
CA ASP A 116 -10.31 6.37 16.40
C ASP A 116 -11.65 6.15 15.69
N SER A 117 -11.64 5.42 14.57
CA SER A 117 -12.87 5.17 13.80
C SER A 117 -13.80 4.14 14.48
N GLY A 118 -13.27 3.40 15.46
CA GLY A 118 -13.99 2.45 16.31
C GLY A 118 -13.02 1.52 17.05
N ASN A 119 -13.57 0.58 17.83
CA ASN A 119 -12.81 -0.44 18.57
C ASN A 119 -13.17 -1.87 18.15
N LEU A 120 -13.59 -2.04 16.89
CA LEU A 120 -14.11 -3.32 16.40
C LEU A 120 -13.00 -4.39 16.26
N LEU A 121 -11.77 -3.97 15.93
CA LEU A 121 -10.63 -4.86 15.78
C LEU A 121 -9.64 -4.65 16.93
N PRO A 122 -9.54 -5.60 17.89
CA PRO A 122 -8.63 -5.47 19.02
C PRO A 122 -7.18 -5.33 18.55
N GLY A 123 -6.55 -4.20 18.86
CA GLY A 123 -5.16 -3.87 18.50
C GLY A 123 -4.97 -3.20 17.13
N LEU A 124 -5.97 -3.23 16.24
CA LEU A 124 -5.91 -2.61 14.90
C LEU A 124 -6.80 -1.36 14.77
N GLY A 125 -7.71 -1.12 15.72
CA GLY A 125 -8.62 0.02 15.70
C GLY A 125 -9.95 -0.32 15.04
N GLY A 126 -10.49 0.60 14.25
CA GLY A 126 -11.69 0.34 13.46
C GLY A 126 -11.36 -0.32 12.13
N VAL A 127 -12.37 -0.93 11.51
CA VAL A 127 -12.24 -1.51 10.16
C VAL A 127 -11.81 -0.44 9.15
N TRP A 128 -12.25 0.79 9.35
CA TRP A 128 -11.93 1.93 8.49
C TRP A 128 -10.45 2.33 8.55
N ASP A 129 -9.81 2.25 9.73
CA ASP A 129 -8.37 2.48 9.92
C ASP A 129 -7.51 1.44 9.17
N VAL A 130 -8.08 0.28 8.81
CA VAL A 130 -7.35 -0.80 8.12
C VAL A 130 -7.53 -0.73 6.61
N THR A 131 -8.68 -0.23 6.15
CA THR A 131 -9.09 -0.29 4.73
C THR A 131 -8.85 1.01 3.98
N ASP A 132 -8.73 2.14 4.64
CA ASP A 132 -8.55 3.47 4.02
C ASP A 132 -7.40 3.52 2.99
N SER A 133 -6.20 3.08 3.36
CA SER A 133 -5.03 3.08 2.48
C SER A 133 -5.20 2.10 1.31
N LEU A 134 -5.87 0.97 1.54
CA LEU A 134 -6.17 -0.02 0.50
C LEU A 134 -7.21 0.51 -0.50
N ILE A 135 -8.24 1.22 -0.03
CA ILE A 135 -9.27 1.81 -0.88
C ILE A 135 -8.63 2.84 -1.81
N PHE A 136 -7.78 3.73 -1.29
CA PHE A 136 -7.08 4.72 -2.10
C PHE A 136 -6.05 4.09 -3.06
N ALA A 137 -5.42 2.99 -2.68
CA ALA A 137 -4.47 2.26 -3.54
C ALA A 137 -5.16 1.40 -4.61
N SER A 138 -6.44 1.04 -4.45
CA SER A 138 -7.14 0.08 -5.31
C SER A 138 -7.26 0.54 -6.77
N LEU A 139 -7.73 1.77 -7.01
CA LEU A 139 -7.88 2.32 -8.35
C LEU A 139 -6.54 2.48 -9.10
N PRO A 140 -5.49 3.10 -8.53
CA PRO A 140 -4.20 3.21 -9.22
C PRO A 140 -3.55 1.84 -9.45
N ALA A 141 -3.68 0.90 -8.51
CA ALA A 141 -3.19 -0.46 -8.72
C ALA A 141 -3.89 -1.13 -9.90
N PHE A 142 -5.22 -1.05 -9.95
CA PHE A 142 -6.01 -1.60 -11.04
C PHE A 142 -5.58 -1.03 -12.40
N LEU A 143 -5.42 0.30 -12.50
CA LEU A 143 -5.00 0.94 -13.75
C LEU A 143 -3.59 0.52 -14.19
N CYS A 144 -2.63 0.47 -13.26
CA CYS A 144 -1.26 0.06 -13.55
C CYS A 144 -1.17 -1.40 -14.03
N PHE A 145 -1.91 -2.30 -13.37
CA PHE A 145 -1.94 -3.70 -13.76
C PHE A 145 -2.74 -3.91 -15.05
N ALA A 146 -3.90 -3.26 -15.23
CA ALA A 146 -4.66 -3.37 -16.47
C ALA A 146 -3.90 -2.86 -17.71
N ALA A 147 -2.95 -1.93 -17.54
CA ALA A 147 -2.11 -1.43 -18.63
C ALA A 147 -1.03 -2.42 -19.12
N VAL A 148 -0.74 -3.47 -18.34
CA VAL A 148 0.32 -4.46 -18.64
C VAL A 148 -0.18 -5.91 -18.69
N ALA A 149 -1.49 -6.11 -18.46
CA ALA A 149 -2.18 -7.39 -18.52
C ALA A 149 -2.44 -7.82 -19.98
#